data_AF-A0A0H2SFE4-F1
#
_entry.id   AF-A0A0H2SFE4-F1
#
_cell.length_a   1.000
_cell.length_b   1.000
_cell.length_c   1.000
_cell.angle_alpha   90.00
_cell.angle_beta   90.00
_cell.angle_gamma   90.00
#
_symmetry.space_group_name_H-M   'P 1'
#
loop_
_entity.id
_entity.type
_entity.pdbx_description
1 polymer ?
#
loop_
_entity_poly.entity_id
_entity_poly.type
_entity_poly.pdbx_seq_one_letter_code
_entity_poly.pdbx_strand_id
1 'polypeptide(L)'
;MPDINIKQIIHEELNILVDLFYFMEKLKNGILNNEDVKSLNYHLSKISEKSLELSKLEKQRIRIFEETSKMYNLKNTLNAFIDFFSKTDREVSDELKKMSEILLDISSTNETLKELLKTKLEYNDILIKLYKEPNNIPVYNKNGGYKNLIPNSGANWQG
;
A
#
# COMPACT_ATOMS: atom_id res chain seq x y z
N MET A 1 -42.04 -7.26 -34.21
CA MET A 1 -41.09 -6.90 -33.14
C MET A 1 -40.41 -8.20 -32.74
N PRO A 2 -39.08 -8.28 -32.63
CA PRO A 2 -38.48 -9.50 -32.14
C PRO A 2 -38.97 -9.67 -30.70
N ASP A 3 -39.55 -10.83 -30.38
CA ASP A 3 -39.81 -11.25 -29.00
C ASP A 3 -38.45 -11.38 -28.31
N ILE A 4 -37.91 -10.25 -27.87
CA ILE A 4 -36.79 -10.21 -26.94
C ILE A 4 -37.31 -10.91 -25.70
N ASN A 5 -36.82 -12.13 -25.48
CA ASN A 5 -37.17 -12.93 -24.32
C ASN A 5 -36.51 -12.30 -23.09
N ILE A 6 -37.11 -11.22 -22.59
CA ILE A 6 -36.60 -10.44 -21.44
C ILE A 6 -36.37 -11.34 -20.22
N LYS A 7 -37.16 -12.42 -20.10
CA LYS A 7 -36.99 -13.44 -19.07
C LYS A 7 -35.69 -14.21 -19.23
N GLN A 8 -35.29 -14.53 -20.46
CA GLN A 8 -34.00 -15.16 -20.75
C GLN A 8 -32.84 -14.20 -20.44
N ILE A 9 -32.93 -12.94 -20.88
CA ILE A 9 -31.89 -11.93 -20.61
C ILE A 9 -31.70 -11.71 -19.11
N ILE A 10 -32.78 -11.53 -18.36
CA ILE A 10 -32.73 -11.36 -16.89
C ILE A 10 -32.16 -12.62 -16.21
N HIS A 11 -32.48 -13.81 -16.72
CA HIS A 11 -31.94 -15.04 -16.16
C HIS A 11 -30.43 -15.18 -16.42
N GLU A 12 -29.97 -14.83 -17.63
CA GLU A 12 -28.55 -14.79 -17.97
C GLU A 12 -27.80 -13.73 -17.15
N GLU A 13 -28.36 -12.53 -16.98
CA GLU A 13 -27.80 -11.49 -16.10
C GLU A 13 -27.67 -11.96 -14.65
N LEU A 14 -28.70 -12.61 -14.11
CA LEU A 14 -28.68 -13.13 -12.76
C LEU A 14 -27.57 -14.18 -12.59
N ASN A 15 -27.41 -15.09 -13.54
CA ASN A 15 -26.37 -16.11 -13.49
C ASN A 15 -24.97 -15.47 -13.51
N ILE A 16 -24.74 -14.48 -14.38
CA ILE A 16 -23.48 -13.73 -14.45
C ILE A 16 -23.20 -12.99 -13.14
N LEU A 17 -24.21 -12.36 -12.52
CA LEU A 17 -24.06 -11.66 -11.25
C LEU A 17 -23.72 -12.62 -10.10
N VAL A 18 -24.33 -13.80 -10.06
CA VAL A 18 -24.02 -14.84 -9.07
C VAL A 18 -22.59 -15.33 -9.22
N ASP A 19 -22.15 -15.62 -10.45
CA ASP A 19 -20.78 -16.06 -10.72
C ASP A 19 -19.76 -14.98 -10.34
N LEU A 20 -20.04 -13.72 -10.71
CA LEU A 20 -19.18 -12.59 -10.38
C LEU A 20 -19.05 -12.41 -8.87
N PHE A 21 -20.17 -12.46 -8.14
CA PHE A 21 -20.18 -12.40 -6.68
C PHE A 21 -19.36 -13.54 -6.05
N TYR A 22 -19.54 -14.76 -6.55
CA TYR A 22 -18.78 -15.92 -6.09
C TYR A 22 -17.26 -15.73 -6.26
N PHE A 23 -16.83 -15.29 -7.45
CA PHE A 23 -15.41 -15.05 -7.70
C PHE A 23 -14.84 -13.89 -6.88
N MET A 24 -15.62 -12.82 -6.66
CA MET A 24 -15.22 -11.70 -5.80
C MET A 24 -15.07 -12.12 -4.34
N GLU A 25 -15.99 -12.93 -3.79
CA GLU A 25 -15.86 -13.47 -2.44
C GLU A 25 -14.69 -14.45 -2.32
N LYS A 26 -14.44 -15.29 -3.33
CA LYS A 26 -13.24 -16.13 -3.37
C LYS A 26 -11.96 -15.31 -3.41
N LEU A 27 -11.90 -14.25 -4.21
CA LEU A 27 -10.76 -13.35 -4.28
C LEU A 27 -10.51 -12.64 -2.94
N LYS A 28 -11.56 -12.11 -2.31
CA LYS A 28 -11.52 -11.50 -0.98
C LYS A 28 -10.98 -12.48 0.07
N ASN A 29 -11.51 -13.70 0.12
CA ASN A 29 -11.05 -14.73 1.04
C ASN A 29 -9.61 -15.15 0.75
N GLY A 30 -9.23 -15.22 -0.53
CA GLY A 30 -7.86 -15.43 -0.97
C GLY A 30 -6.95 -14.34 -0.39
N ILE A 31 -7.27 -13.06 -0.58
CA ILE A 31 -6.44 -11.95 -0.07
C ILE A 31 -6.34 -11.98 1.47
N LEU A 32 -7.46 -12.18 2.18
CA LEU A 32 -7.49 -12.13 3.64
C LEU A 32 -6.74 -13.30 4.31
N ASN A 33 -6.82 -14.49 3.71
CA ASN A 33 -6.27 -15.71 4.32
C ASN A 33 -4.98 -16.21 3.66
N ASN A 34 -4.46 -15.51 2.66
CA ASN A 34 -3.20 -15.86 2.00
C ASN A 34 -2.02 -15.74 2.99
N GLU A 35 -1.23 -16.82 3.08
CA GLU A 35 -0.02 -16.91 3.90
C GLU A 35 1.01 -15.84 3.52
N ASP A 36 1.14 -15.50 2.25
CA ASP A 36 1.98 -14.42 1.74
C ASP A 36 1.54 -13.07 2.30
N VAL A 37 0.22 -12.81 2.40
CA VAL A 37 -0.30 -11.54 2.96
C VAL A 37 -0.01 -11.46 4.46
N LYS A 38 -0.13 -12.56 5.19
CA LYS A 38 0.26 -12.64 6.61
C LYS A 38 1.77 -12.42 6.79
N SER A 39 2.58 -13.02 5.92
CA SER A 39 4.03 -12.84 5.91
C SER A 39 4.43 -11.38 5.60
N LEU A 40 3.79 -10.76 4.60
CA LEU A 40 3.98 -9.34 4.28
C LEU A 40 3.63 -8.43 5.48
N ASN A 41 2.51 -8.69 6.16
CA ASN A 41 2.13 -7.94 7.36
C ASN A 41 3.16 -8.09 8.49
N TYR A 42 3.70 -9.30 8.67
CA TYR A 42 4.77 -9.54 9.63
C TYR A 42 6.04 -8.74 9.29
N HIS A 43 6.51 -8.79 8.04
CA HIS A 43 7.69 -8.04 7.61
C HIS A 43 7.49 -6.53 7.71
N LEU A 44 6.32 -6.02 7.34
CA LEU A 44 5.97 -4.61 7.50
C LEU A 44 6.01 -4.18 8.97
N SER A 45 5.47 -5.00 9.86
CA SER A 45 5.53 -4.76 11.30
C SER A 45 6.98 -4.69 11.80
N LYS A 46 7.85 -5.61 11.34
CA LYS A 46 9.28 -5.60 11.70
C LYS A 46 10.04 -4.41 11.15
N ILE A 47 9.77 -3.99 9.91
CA ILE A 47 10.34 -2.76 9.34
C ILE A 47 9.91 -1.54 10.16
N SER A 48 8.63 -1.46 10.54
CA SER A 48 8.11 -0.37 11.37
C SER A 48 8.78 -0.32 12.75
N GLU A 49 8.88 -1.47 13.43
CA GLU A 49 9.59 -1.61 14.72
C GLU A 49 11.03 -1.10 14.63
N LYS A 50 11.79 -1.55 13.62
CA LYS A 50 13.19 -1.17 13.43
C LYS A 50 13.37 0.28 12.98
N SER A 51 12.46 0.83 12.20
CA SER A 51 12.45 2.25 11.85
C SER A 51 12.27 3.15 13.08
N LEU A 52 11.40 2.75 14.02
CA LEU A 52 11.20 3.47 15.28
C LEU A 52 12.42 3.37 16.21
N GLU A 53 13.07 2.21 16.29
CA GLU A 53 14.33 2.04 17.02
C GLU A 53 15.43 2.93 16.43
N LEU A 54 15.61 2.90 15.11
CA LEU A 54 16.58 3.72 14.39
C LEU A 54 16.36 5.20 14.68
N SER A 55 15.12 5.70 14.58
CA SER A 55 14.80 7.11 14.83
C SER A 55 15.26 7.62 16.20
N LYS A 56 15.25 6.76 17.23
CA LYS A 56 15.74 7.12 18.57
C LYS A 56 17.25 7.32 18.58
N LEU A 57 18.01 6.41 17.94
CA LEU A 57 19.47 6.50 17.83
C LEU A 57 19.89 7.68 16.94
N GLU A 58 19.17 7.92 15.86
CA GLU A 58 19.44 9.04 14.95
C GLU A 58 19.30 10.38 15.66
N LYS A 59 18.29 10.55 16.51
CA LYS A 59 18.14 11.78 17.31
C LYS A 59 19.34 12.03 18.22
N GLN A 60 19.94 10.98 18.77
CA GLN A 60 21.16 11.11 19.57
C GLN A 60 22.35 11.49 18.70
N ARG A 61 22.57 10.76 17.60
CA ARG A 61 23.63 11.04 16.62
C ARG A 61 23.54 12.48 16.09
N ILE A 62 22.35 12.94 15.71
CA ILE A 62 22.11 14.29 15.18
C ILE A 62 22.54 15.36 16.19
N ARG A 63 22.17 15.22 17.48
CA ARG A 63 22.59 16.16 18.52
C ARG A 63 24.11 16.21 18.67
N ILE A 64 24.76 15.04 18.74
CA ILE A 64 26.22 14.95 18.83
C ILE A 64 26.88 15.59 17.61
N PHE A 65 26.35 15.34 16.41
CA PHE A 65 26.88 15.87 15.17
C PHE A 65 26.70 17.38 15.08
N GLU A 66 25.56 17.92 15.52
CA GLU A 66 25.33 19.36 15.60
C GLU A 66 26.31 20.06 16.54
N GLU A 67 26.55 19.50 17.73
CA GLU A 67 27.52 20.04 18.69
C GLU A 67 28.94 19.98 18.14
N THR A 68 29.33 18.85 17.56
CA THR A 68 30.64 18.63 16.94
C THR A 68 30.87 19.57 15.76
N SER A 69 29.85 19.75 14.90
CA SER A 69 29.89 20.66 13.75
C SER A 69 30.16 22.10 14.19
N LYS A 70 29.53 22.55 15.28
CA LYS A 70 29.78 23.90 15.85
C LYS A 70 31.18 24.01 16.47
N MET A 71 31.60 23.01 17.25
CA MET A 71 32.88 23.03 17.96
C MET A 71 34.07 23.05 17.01
N TYR A 72 34.00 22.27 15.93
CA TYR A 72 35.10 22.12 14.96
C TYR A 72 34.88 22.93 13.66
N ASN A 73 33.85 23.77 13.62
CA ASN A 73 33.46 24.56 12.44
C ASN A 73 33.35 23.73 11.15
N LEU A 74 32.69 22.56 11.25
CA LEU A 74 32.48 21.63 10.15
C LEU A 74 31.07 21.82 9.55
N LYS A 75 30.90 21.52 8.26
CA LYS A 75 29.55 21.41 7.67
C LYS A 75 28.80 20.23 8.30
N ASN A 76 27.53 20.40 8.64
CA ASN A 76 26.69 19.33 9.19
C ASN A 76 26.19 18.39 8.08
N THR A 77 27.12 17.59 7.52
CA THR A 77 26.86 16.63 6.44
C THR A 77 27.66 15.36 6.68
N LEU A 78 27.13 14.19 6.28
CA LEU A 78 27.79 12.90 6.53
C LEU A 78 29.23 12.85 5.99
N ASN A 79 29.47 13.37 4.78
CA ASN A 79 30.81 13.41 4.17
C ASN A 79 31.80 14.24 4.99
N ALA A 80 31.37 15.39 5.52
CA ALA A 80 32.23 16.22 6.36
C ALA A 80 32.61 15.51 7.67
N PHE A 81 31.71 14.71 8.26
CA PHE A 81 32.03 13.88 9.43
C PHE A 81 32.93 12.71 9.08
N ILE A 82 32.72 12.04 7.94
CA ILE A 82 33.61 10.97 7.45
C ILE A 82 35.04 11.52 7.28
N ASP A 83 35.18 12.68 6.64
CA ASP A 83 36.47 13.33 6.41
C ASP A 83 37.13 13.76 7.73
N PHE A 84 36.35 14.30 8.67
CA PHE A 84 36.85 14.66 10.00
C PHE A 84 37.35 13.42 10.77
N PHE A 85 36.52 12.40 10.90
CA PHE A 85 36.86 11.18 11.62
C PHE A 85 37.96 10.37 10.93
N SER A 86 38.11 10.46 9.60
CA SER A 86 39.23 9.80 8.91
C SER A 86 40.61 10.22 9.44
N LYS A 87 40.70 11.41 10.06
CA LYS A 87 41.92 11.98 10.63
C LYS A 87 42.01 11.82 12.16
N THR A 88 40.87 11.62 12.84
CA THR A 88 40.79 11.65 14.31
C THR A 88 40.41 10.30 14.92
N ASP A 89 39.53 9.54 14.26
CA ASP A 89 39.10 8.20 14.65
C ASP A 89 38.67 7.40 13.42
N ARG A 90 39.58 6.54 12.95
CA ARG A 90 39.38 5.78 11.72
C ARG A 90 38.24 4.75 11.83
N GLU A 91 38.01 4.19 13.00
CA GLU A 91 36.93 3.21 13.21
C GLU A 91 35.57 3.87 12.97
N VAL A 92 35.35 5.05 13.56
CA VAL A 92 34.12 5.83 13.34
C VAL A 92 33.98 6.23 11.87
N SER A 93 35.06 6.62 11.20
CA SER A 93 35.03 6.93 9.76
C SER A 93 34.57 5.76 8.91
N ASP A 94 35.08 4.55 9.19
CA ASP A 94 34.74 3.35 8.43
C ASP A 94 33.30 2.88 8.72
N GLU A 95 32.80 3.01 9.95
CA GLU A 95 31.39 2.75 10.28
C GLU A 95 30.43 3.76 9.60
N LEU A 96 30.80 5.04 9.51
CA LEU A 96 30.00 6.04 8.80
C LEU A 96 29.93 5.80 7.29
N LYS A 97 31.00 5.27 6.68
CA LYS A 97 30.99 4.86 5.27
C LYS A 97 30.05 3.67 5.05
N LYS A 98 30.16 2.61 5.86
CA LYS A 98 29.23 1.47 5.81
C LYS A 98 27.78 1.90 5.99
N MET A 99 27.52 2.82 6.94
CA MET A 99 26.19 3.39 7.15
C MET A 99 25.70 4.11 5.88
N SER A 100 26.56 4.88 5.20
CA SER A 100 26.20 5.53 3.94
C SER A 100 25.80 4.54 2.84
N GLU A 101 26.54 3.44 2.71
CA GLU A 101 26.26 2.39 1.72
C GLU A 101 24.91 1.71 2.02
N ILE A 102 24.68 1.30 3.27
CA ILE A 102 23.43 0.66 3.69
C ILE A 102 22.22 1.59 3.48
N LEU A 103 22.38 2.91 3.70
CA LEU A 103 21.30 3.88 3.47
C LEU A 103 20.92 3.98 1.98
N LEU A 104 21.90 3.87 1.07
CA LEU A 104 21.63 3.83 -0.37
C LEU A 104 20.85 2.57 -0.76
N ASP A 105 21.26 1.41 -0.23
CA ASP A 105 20.58 0.13 -0.47
C ASP A 105 19.13 0.15 0.04
N ILE A 106 18.89 0.71 1.24
CA ILE A 106 17.55 0.91 1.80
C ILE A 106 16.72 1.83 0.90
N SER A 107 17.31 2.93 0.42
CA SER A 107 16.61 3.87 -0.46
C SER A 107 16.21 3.22 -1.79
N SER A 108 17.11 2.47 -2.42
CA SER A 108 16.84 1.75 -3.66
C SER A 108 15.75 0.68 -3.49
N THR A 109 15.83 -0.08 -2.39
CA THR A 109 14.84 -1.10 -2.04
C THR A 109 13.46 -0.47 -1.82
N ASN A 110 13.40 0.67 -1.11
CA ASN A 110 12.14 1.37 -0.85
C ASN A 110 11.47 1.89 -2.13
N GLU A 111 12.22 2.46 -3.08
CA GLU A 111 11.66 2.87 -4.37
C GLU A 111 11.14 1.67 -5.16
N THR A 112 11.89 0.56 -5.18
CA THR A 112 11.44 -0.69 -5.82
C THR A 112 10.12 -1.19 -5.20
N LEU A 113 10.02 -1.22 -3.87
CA LEU A 113 8.80 -1.63 -3.17
C LEU A 113 7.60 -0.73 -3.52
N LYS A 114 7.82 0.58 -3.58
CA LYS A 114 6.80 1.57 -3.93
C LYS A 114 6.28 1.38 -5.37
N GLU A 115 7.17 1.13 -6.33
CA GLU A 115 6.77 0.83 -7.72
C GLU A 115 5.94 -0.45 -7.80
N LEU A 116 6.39 -1.52 -7.15
CA LEU A 116 5.67 -2.80 -7.12
C LEU A 116 4.26 -2.65 -6.51
N LEU A 117 4.14 -1.91 -5.41
CA LEU A 117 2.83 -1.65 -4.78
C LEU A 117 1.92 -0.81 -5.66
N LYS A 118 2.46 0.21 -6.34
CA LYS A 118 1.70 1.04 -7.28
C LYS A 118 1.14 0.19 -8.43
N THR A 119 1.95 -0.66 -9.04
CA THR A 119 1.48 -1.57 -10.09
C THR A 119 0.36 -2.49 -9.61
N LYS A 120 0.43 -2.99 -8.36
CA LYS A 120 -0.66 -3.82 -7.77
C LYS A 120 -1.95 -3.02 -7.57
N LEU A 121 -1.87 -1.76 -7.14
CA LEU A 121 -3.04 -0.88 -7.03
C LEU A 121 -3.67 -0.59 -8.40
N GLU A 122 -2.86 -0.37 -9.43
CA GLU A 122 -3.34 -0.15 -10.81
C GLU A 122 -4.11 -1.36 -11.34
N TYR A 123 -3.65 -2.60 -11.06
CA TYR A 123 -4.41 -3.80 -11.39
C TYR A 123 -5.78 -3.85 -10.70
N ASN A 124 -5.84 -3.48 -9.42
CA ASN A 124 -7.10 -3.39 -8.69
C ASN A 124 -8.04 -2.31 -9.26
N ASP A 125 -7.48 -1.15 -9.66
CA ASP A 125 -8.24 -0.09 -10.30
C ASP A 125 -8.78 -0.49 -11.68
N ILE A 126 -8.05 -1.31 -12.45
CA ILE A 126 -8.54 -1.89 -13.70
C ILE A 126 -9.75 -2.79 -13.44
N LEU A 127 -9.70 -3.66 -12.42
CA LEU A 127 -10.83 -4.50 -12.03
C LEU A 127 -12.05 -3.63 -11.64
N ILE A 128 -11.84 -2.56 -10.88
CA ILE A 128 -12.90 -1.61 -10.50
C ILE A 128 -13.46 -0.89 -11.73
N LYS A 129 -12.61 -0.46 -12.67
CA LYS A 129 -13.03 0.20 -13.91
C LYS A 129 -13.85 -0.73 -14.81
N LEU A 130 -13.50 -2.01 -14.89
CA LEU A 130 -14.30 -3.01 -15.62
C LEU A 130 -15.69 -3.20 -15.01
N TYR A 131 -15.83 -2.96 -13.70
CA TYR A 131 -17.12 -3.00 -13.00
C TYR A 131 -17.93 -1.68 -13.12
N LYS A 132 -17.26 -0.52 -13.26
CA LYS A 132 -17.91 0.79 -13.39
C LYS A 132 -18.51 1.02 -14.78
N GLU A 133 -19.75 1.52 -14.83
CA GLU A 133 -20.46 1.85 -16.07
C GLU A 133 -20.06 3.22 -16.67
N PRO A 134 -20.20 3.40 -18.00
CA PRO A 134 -20.17 4.73 -18.64
C PRO A 134 -21.41 5.57 -18.28
N ASN A 135 -21.28 6.90 -18.35
CA ASN A 135 -22.16 7.93 -17.77
C ASN A 135 -23.63 8.01 -18.28
N ASN A 136 -24.17 7.03 -19.02
CA ASN A 136 -25.57 6.99 -19.46
C ASN A 136 -26.34 5.87 -18.72
N ILE A 137 -27.24 6.27 -17.84
CA ILE A 137 -27.83 5.46 -16.75
C ILE A 137 -29.03 4.63 -17.26
N PRO A 138 -29.07 3.29 -17.09
CA PRO A 138 -30.27 2.47 -17.25
C PRO A 138 -31.18 2.51 -16.01
N VAL A 139 -32.33 1.84 -16.08
CA VAL A 139 -33.33 1.78 -14.98
C VAL A 139 -32.69 1.28 -13.67
N TYR A 140 -31.76 0.32 -13.71
CA TYR A 140 -30.85 -0.05 -12.61
C TYR A 140 -29.41 -0.13 -13.11
N ASN A 141 -28.42 -0.01 -12.22
CA ASN A 141 -26.99 -0.15 -12.55
C ASN A 141 -26.35 -1.34 -11.81
N LYS A 142 -25.16 -1.76 -12.27
CA LYS A 142 -24.33 -2.80 -11.64
C LYS A 142 -23.98 -2.55 -10.15
N ASN A 143 -24.17 -1.33 -9.65
CA ASN A 143 -23.95 -0.98 -8.25
C ASN A 143 -25.23 -1.09 -7.39
N GLY A 144 -26.34 -1.56 -7.97
CA GLY A 144 -27.64 -1.65 -7.29
C GLY A 144 -28.30 -0.29 -7.00
N GLY A 145 -27.75 0.80 -7.54
CA GLY A 145 -28.23 2.15 -7.30
C GLY A 145 -29.37 2.52 -8.25
N TYR A 146 -30.60 2.58 -7.73
CA TYR A 146 -31.72 3.27 -8.37
C TYR A 146 -31.77 4.73 -7.93
N LYS A 147 -32.07 5.64 -8.87
CA LYS A 147 -32.71 6.92 -8.54
C LYS A 147 -34.16 6.63 -8.13
N ASN A 148 -34.40 6.64 -6.82
CA ASN A 148 -35.71 6.62 -6.14
C ASN A 148 -36.54 5.33 -6.28
N LEU A 149 -37.09 4.88 -5.13
CA LEU A 149 -38.18 3.91 -4.93
C LEU A 149 -37.81 2.44 -4.64
N ILE A 150 -37.37 2.17 -3.40
CA ILE A 150 -37.97 1.09 -2.60
C ILE A 150 -38.36 1.72 -1.26
N PRO A 151 -39.66 1.83 -0.91
CA PRO A 151 -40.02 2.24 0.43
C PRO A 151 -39.56 1.16 1.40
N ASN A 152 -38.78 1.55 2.42
CA ASN A 152 -38.50 0.72 3.59
C ASN A 152 -39.83 0.27 4.21
N SER A 153 -40.38 -0.87 3.79
CA SER A 153 -41.31 -1.62 4.62
C SER A 153 -40.46 -2.42 5.58
N GLY A 154 -40.49 -2.03 6.85
CA GLY A 154 -39.80 -2.73 7.92
C GLY A 154 -40.16 -4.21 7.92
N ALA A 155 -39.17 -5.05 7.65
CA ALA A 155 -39.19 -6.45 7.97
C ALA A 155 -37.96 -6.71 8.84
N ASN A 156 -38.17 -6.65 10.15
CA ASN A 156 -37.26 -7.24 11.12
C ASN A 156 -37.12 -8.73 10.78
N TRP A 157 -35.95 -9.15 10.33
CA TRP A 157 -35.57 -10.56 10.33
C TRP A 157 -34.46 -10.74 11.35
N GLN A 158 -34.85 -11.23 12.53
CA GLN A 158 -33.96 -12.00 13.40
C GLN A 158 -34.12 -13.46 12.98
N GLY A 159 -33.00 -14.09 12.63
CA GLY A 159 -32.88 -15.51 12.30
C GLY A 159 -31.42 -15.84 12.09
#